data_AF-A0A0C1S0C8-F1
#
_entry.id   AF-A0A0C1S0C8-F1
#
_cell.length_a   1.000
_cell.length_b   1.000
_cell.length_c   1.000
_cell.angle_alpha   90.00
_cell.angle_beta   90.00
_cell.angle_gamma   90.00
#
_symmetry.space_group_name_H-M   'P 1'
#
loop_
_entity.id
_entity.type
_entity.pdbx_description
1 polymer ?
#
loop_
_entity_poly.entity_id
_entity_poly.type
_entity_poly.pdbx_seq_one_letter_code
_entity_poly.pdbx_strand_id
1 'polypeptide(L)'
;FFTLWLYALEKIRRGEDRLIWIFPATMLLWANMHGGFLAGIGLVLIYAFGELFNRKNSLKYFGILALIIPVTLINPYGLNLWNYIIEAAIMPRPYIWEWNSISLSGPFHIYKGIKIHILAGFMLFVLFTLIVSINLWLQREKPDWTRIILVAVLLYLGINHQRHTVFFMLAASGLFYHQYLNLFSPVERFIKNKIAAKAYKIWQPIKYGSGYLLLGVIFIYSRPHLSDSIIVDPFVYPVGSLEFIKQNNISGNLATTFGWGSYAFWKLYPQCKVLIDGRYEEVYSNDVYAKAMQFSEHGKNWQNVLREYHSDILVLPKSVYTRSDALSLTDWKIVYIDGVSVVLLPKNKVKPVYIDPDYRNPLYWKEDLSKEVKLN
;
A
#
# COMPACT_ATOMS: atom_id res chain seq x y z
N PHE A 1 5.21 12.48 5.82
CA PHE A 1 4.44 13.74 5.70
C PHE A 1 3.26 13.82 6.66
N PHE A 2 2.23 12.96 6.54
CA PHE A 2 0.99 13.04 7.34
C PHE A 2 1.19 13.21 8.86
N THR A 3 1.98 12.35 9.50
CA THR A 3 2.23 12.42 10.96
C THR A 3 2.91 13.73 11.38
N LEU A 4 3.86 14.22 10.56
CA LEU A 4 4.53 15.50 10.80
C LEU A 4 3.53 16.66 10.74
N TRP A 5 2.62 16.63 9.75
CA TRP A 5 1.58 17.65 9.59
C TRP A 5 0.58 17.62 10.74
N LEU A 6 0.13 16.43 11.14
CA LEU A 6 -0.74 16.27 12.31
C LEU A 6 -0.09 16.84 13.58
N TYR A 7 1.19 16.54 13.80
CA TYR A 7 1.96 17.08 14.92
C TYR A 7 2.06 18.62 14.87
N ALA A 8 2.42 19.18 13.72
CA ALA A 8 2.55 20.62 13.54
C ALA A 8 1.19 21.35 13.73
N LEU A 9 0.09 20.76 13.27
CA LEU A 9 -1.25 21.30 13.46
C LEU A 9 -1.68 21.26 14.94
N GLU A 10 -1.41 20.17 15.66
CA GLU A 10 -1.68 20.10 17.11
C GLU A 10 -0.81 21.08 17.91
N LYS A 11 0.41 21.38 17.45
CA LYS A 11 1.26 22.45 18.02
C LYS A 11 0.66 23.83 17.82
N ILE A 12 0.20 24.14 16.61
CA ILE A 12 -0.50 25.40 16.30
C ILE A 12 -1.77 25.56 17.15
N ARG A 13 -2.54 24.48 17.36
CA ARG A 13 -3.71 24.49 18.26
C ARG A 13 -3.38 24.85 19.70
N ARG A 14 -2.14 24.60 20.14
CA ARG A 14 -1.61 24.99 21.47
C ARG A 14 -1.00 26.40 21.48
N GLY A 15 -1.04 27.12 20.36
CA GLY A 15 -0.47 28.46 20.20
C GLY A 15 1.01 28.46 19.79
N GLU A 16 1.58 27.30 19.45
CA GLU A 16 2.99 27.18 19.04
C GLU A 16 3.14 27.28 17.51
N ASP A 17 3.14 28.50 16.99
CA ASP A 17 3.10 28.75 15.52
C ASP A 17 4.47 28.69 14.81
N ARG A 18 5.55 28.38 15.54
CA ARG A 18 6.93 28.38 15.01
C ARG A 18 7.15 27.43 13.83
N LEU A 19 6.28 26.42 13.67
CA LEU A 19 6.39 25.37 12.67
C LEU A 19 5.54 25.63 11.42
N ILE A 20 4.95 26.81 11.25
CA ILE A 20 4.05 27.08 10.11
C ILE A 20 4.75 26.97 8.73
N TRP A 21 6.05 27.22 8.67
CA TRP A 21 6.84 27.10 7.44
C TRP A 21 7.02 25.64 6.97
N ILE A 22 6.79 24.64 7.86
CA ILE A 22 6.85 23.23 7.50
C ILE A 22 5.83 22.89 6.42
N PHE A 23 4.64 23.50 6.45
CA PHE A 23 3.57 23.20 5.49
C PHE A 23 3.98 23.50 4.04
N PRO A 24 4.33 24.74 3.64
CA PRO A 24 4.76 25.01 2.27
C PRO A 24 6.07 24.29 1.90
N ALA A 25 7.06 24.25 2.80
CA ALA A 25 8.35 23.62 2.51
C ALA A 25 8.21 22.12 2.23
N THR A 26 7.43 21.41 3.05
CA THR A 26 7.22 19.97 2.84
C THR A 26 6.16 19.68 1.78
N MET A 27 5.21 20.58 1.51
CA MET A 27 4.29 20.45 0.37
C MET A 27 5.05 20.48 -0.96
N LEU A 28 6.03 21.38 -1.11
CA LEU A 28 6.87 21.44 -2.31
C LEU A 28 7.54 20.09 -2.59
N LEU A 29 8.12 19.48 -1.56
CA LEU A 29 8.72 18.15 -1.67
C LEU A 29 7.66 17.08 -1.94
N TRP A 30 6.56 17.11 -1.20
CA TRP A 30 5.54 16.07 -1.26
C TRP A 30 4.84 16.02 -2.62
N ALA A 31 4.45 17.15 -3.18
CA ALA A 31 3.78 17.24 -4.48
C ALA A 31 4.66 16.72 -5.64
N ASN A 32 5.99 16.81 -5.51
CA ASN A 32 6.95 16.29 -6.48
C ASN A 32 7.36 14.83 -6.23
N MET A 33 6.99 14.24 -5.09
CA MET A 33 7.35 12.88 -4.72
C MET A 33 6.18 11.90 -4.78
N HIS A 34 4.97 12.32 -4.43
CA HIS A 34 3.85 11.39 -4.23
C HIS A 34 2.49 12.09 -4.26
N GLY A 35 1.52 11.56 -5.02
CA GLY A 35 0.16 12.12 -5.14
C GLY A 35 -0.67 12.17 -3.83
N GLY A 36 -0.20 11.48 -2.79
CA GLY A 36 -0.78 11.52 -1.45
C GLY A 36 -0.74 12.88 -0.74
N PHE A 37 -0.13 13.93 -1.32
CA PHE A 37 -0.16 15.29 -0.78
C PHE A 37 -1.58 15.84 -0.58
N LEU A 38 -2.56 15.31 -1.33
CA LEU A 38 -3.98 15.62 -1.17
C LEU A 38 -4.48 15.34 0.26
N ALA A 39 -3.94 14.31 0.93
CA ALA A 39 -4.24 14.03 2.33
C ALA A 39 -3.79 15.16 3.27
N GLY A 40 -2.70 15.86 2.95
CA GLY A 40 -2.25 17.04 3.69
C GLY A 40 -3.23 18.20 3.57
N ILE A 41 -3.74 18.47 2.37
CA ILE A 41 -4.77 19.50 2.12
C ILE A 41 -6.06 19.16 2.89
N GLY A 42 -6.52 17.91 2.78
CA GLY A 42 -7.68 17.42 3.52
C GLY A 42 -7.52 17.56 5.03
N LEU A 43 -6.32 17.26 5.56
CA LEU A 43 -6.03 17.43 6.98
C LEU A 43 -6.14 18.89 7.43
N VAL A 44 -5.56 19.85 6.70
CA VAL A 44 -5.66 21.27 7.06
C VAL A 44 -7.11 21.78 6.95
N LEU A 45 -7.88 21.32 5.94
CA LEU A 45 -9.31 21.62 5.83
C LEU A 45 -10.10 21.14 7.05
N ILE A 46 -9.86 19.91 7.50
CA ILE A 46 -10.50 19.36 8.70
C ILE A 46 -10.20 20.23 9.92
N TYR A 47 -8.96 20.70 10.09
CA TYR A 47 -8.61 21.60 11.19
C TYR A 47 -9.27 22.98 11.05
N ALA A 48 -9.36 23.52 9.83
CA ALA A 48 -10.03 24.79 9.58
C ALA A 48 -11.51 24.75 9.99
N PHE A 49 -12.25 23.73 9.54
CA PHE A 49 -13.66 23.54 9.88
C PHE A 49 -13.86 23.11 11.32
N GLY A 50 -13.00 22.24 11.85
CA GLY A 50 -13.03 21.81 13.24
C GLY A 50 -12.89 22.98 14.21
N GLU A 51 -11.93 23.87 13.96
CA GLU A 51 -11.73 25.07 14.79
C GLU A 51 -12.84 26.11 14.58
N LEU A 52 -13.42 26.20 13.37
CA LEU A 52 -14.61 27.00 13.11
C LEU A 52 -15.81 26.51 13.96
N PHE A 53 -16.09 25.21 14.00
CA PHE A 53 -17.16 24.63 14.82
C PHE A 53 -16.86 24.71 16.33
N ASN A 54 -15.58 24.66 16.72
CA ASN A 54 -15.14 24.95 18.07
C ASN A 54 -15.26 26.45 18.43
N ARG A 55 -15.69 27.32 17.50
CA ARG A 55 -15.75 28.79 17.64
C ARG A 55 -14.40 29.41 18.01
N LYS A 56 -13.32 28.86 17.44
CA LYS A 56 -11.94 29.32 17.58
C LYS A 56 -11.45 29.94 16.27
N ASN A 57 -10.24 30.50 16.28
CA ASN A 57 -9.66 31.16 15.11
C ASN A 57 -9.30 30.13 14.01
N SER A 58 -10.18 30.00 13.02
CA SER A 58 -9.99 29.13 11.85
C SER A 58 -9.20 29.79 10.71
N LEU A 59 -9.07 31.13 10.71
CA LEU A 59 -8.41 31.89 9.64
C LEU A 59 -6.96 31.46 9.44
N LYS A 60 -6.27 31.05 10.51
CA LYS A 60 -4.90 30.53 10.43
C LYS A 60 -4.78 29.33 9.49
N TYR A 61 -5.73 28.39 9.54
CA TYR A 61 -5.70 27.19 8.71
C TYR A 61 -6.07 27.48 7.25
N PHE A 62 -7.01 28.41 7.03
CA PHE A 62 -7.28 28.93 5.69
C PHE A 62 -6.06 29.67 5.11
N GLY A 63 -5.30 30.39 5.94
CA GLY A 63 -4.01 30.98 5.55
C GLY A 63 -2.98 29.92 5.17
N ILE A 64 -2.87 28.82 5.92
CA ILE A 64 -2.00 27.69 5.55
C ILE A 64 -2.44 27.10 4.20
N LEU A 65 -3.74 26.91 3.96
CA LEU A 65 -4.27 26.44 2.67
C LEU A 65 -3.89 27.38 1.52
N ALA A 66 -4.06 28.69 1.72
CA ALA A 66 -3.67 29.70 0.75
C ALA A 66 -2.17 29.69 0.43
N LEU A 67 -1.32 29.26 1.38
CA LEU A 67 0.12 29.10 1.16
C LEU A 67 0.47 27.80 0.43
N ILE A 68 -0.14 26.66 0.80
CA ILE A 68 0.26 25.36 0.26
C ILE A 68 -0.34 25.06 -1.12
N ILE A 69 -1.55 25.56 -1.43
CA ILE A 69 -2.21 25.26 -2.71
C ILE A 69 -1.37 25.78 -3.89
N PRO A 70 -0.89 27.05 -3.92
CA PRO A 70 -0.01 27.51 -5.00
C PRO A 70 1.30 26.73 -5.08
N VAL A 71 1.84 26.28 -3.95
CA VAL A 71 3.09 25.50 -3.91
C VAL A 71 2.94 24.16 -4.64
N THR A 72 1.74 23.55 -4.65
CA THR A 72 1.50 22.33 -5.42
C THR A 72 1.74 22.51 -6.93
N LEU A 73 1.69 23.74 -7.45
CA LEU A 73 1.92 24.06 -8.87
C LEU A 73 3.41 24.12 -9.22
N ILE A 74 4.30 24.12 -8.22
CA ILE A 74 5.75 24.12 -8.41
C ILE A 74 6.21 22.68 -8.64
N ASN A 75 5.89 22.15 -9.82
CA ASN A 75 6.26 20.81 -10.28
C ASN A 75 6.34 20.80 -11.82
N PRO A 76 7.00 19.81 -12.46
CA PRO A 76 7.16 19.76 -13.92
C PRO A 76 5.85 19.76 -14.72
N TYR A 77 4.75 19.30 -14.12
CA TYR A 77 3.43 19.20 -14.75
C TYR A 77 2.53 20.43 -14.47
N GLY A 78 2.90 21.31 -13.53
CA GLY A 78 2.12 22.50 -13.17
C GLY A 78 0.66 22.18 -12.83
N LEU A 79 -0.28 22.81 -13.55
CA LEU A 79 -1.73 22.60 -13.40
C LEU A 79 -2.18 21.21 -13.86
N ASN A 80 -1.48 20.56 -14.78
CA ASN A 80 -1.87 19.24 -15.28
C ASN A 80 -1.79 18.16 -14.19
N LEU A 81 -0.94 18.37 -13.16
CA LEU A 81 -0.91 17.50 -11.98
C LEU A 81 -2.29 17.43 -11.30
N TRP A 82 -3.02 18.55 -11.23
CA TRP A 82 -4.33 18.57 -10.59
C TRP A 82 -5.38 17.79 -11.36
N ASN A 83 -5.35 17.85 -12.70
CA ASN A 83 -6.24 17.04 -13.53
C ASN A 83 -6.02 15.55 -13.25
N TYR A 84 -4.75 15.13 -13.26
CA TYR A 84 -4.37 13.76 -12.93
C TYR A 84 -4.79 13.36 -11.51
N ILE A 85 -4.49 14.18 -10.50
CA ILE A 85 -4.80 13.85 -9.10
C ILE A 85 -6.29 13.76 -8.84
N ILE A 86 -7.11 14.59 -9.48
CA ILE A 86 -8.57 14.53 -9.36
C ILE A 86 -9.10 13.26 -10.02
N GLU A 87 -8.64 12.93 -11.23
CA GLU A 87 -9.01 11.69 -11.91
C GLU A 87 -8.61 10.47 -11.08
N ALA A 88 -7.36 10.41 -10.63
CA ALA A 88 -6.86 9.35 -9.77
C ALA A 88 -7.62 9.27 -8.44
N ALA A 89 -8.04 10.37 -7.84
CA ALA A 89 -8.80 10.33 -6.59
C ALA A 89 -10.20 9.72 -6.75
N ILE A 90 -10.81 9.81 -7.93
CA ILE A 90 -12.21 9.44 -8.19
C ILE A 90 -12.32 8.12 -8.98
N MET A 91 -11.26 7.70 -9.69
CA MET A 91 -11.31 6.51 -10.54
C MET A 91 -11.65 5.23 -9.75
N PRO A 92 -12.54 4.36 -10.30
CA PRO A 92 -12.88 3.10 -9.67
C PRO A 92 -11.73 2.09 -9.79
N ARG A 93 -11.49 1.32 -8.73
CA ARG A 93 -10.41 0.32 -8.66
C ARG A 93 -10.90 -1.05 -8.17
N PRO A 94 -11.85 -1.68 -8.90
CA PRO A 94 -12.51 -2.90 -8.43
C PRO A 94 -11.56 -4.09 -8.28
N TYR A 95 -10.47 -4.11 -9.05
CA TYR A 95 -9.51 -5.21 -9.09
C TYR A 95 -8.32 -5.04 -8.13
N ILE A 96 -8.23 -3.92 -7.41
CA ILE A 96 -7.12 -3.65 -6.49
C ILE A 96 -7.64 -3.78 -5.07
N TRP A 97 -7.22 -4.85 -4.41
CA TRP A 97 -7.83 -5.30 -3.18
C TRP A 97 -7.79 -4.26 -2.06
N GLU A 98 -6.70 -3.49 -1.94
CA GLU A 98 -6.53 -2.48 -0.89
C GLU A 98 -7.46 -1.25 -1.06
N TRP A 99 -8.10 -1.09 -2.22
CA TRP A 99 -9.10 -0.07 -2.47
C TRP A 99 -10.53 -0.54 -2.18
N ASN A 100 -10.75 -1.83 -1.94
CA ASN A 100 -12.06 -2.29 -1.52
C ASN A 100 -12.34 -1.93 -0.06
N SER A 101 -13.61 -1.96 0.31
CA SER A 101 -14.04 -1.80 1.70
C SER A 101 -13.44 -2.87 2.60
N ILE A 102 -13.38 -2.57 3.90
CA ILE A 102 -12.98 -3.53 4.91
C ILE A 102 -13.98 -4.69 4.92
N SER A 103 -13.45 -5.91 4.92
CA SER A 103 -14.22 -7.11 5.23
C SER A 103 -13.81 -7.64 6.61
N LEU A 104 -14.78 -8.24 7.32
CA LEU A 104 -14.53 -8.99 8.55
C LEU A 104 -14.07 -10.42 8.27
N SER A 105 -14.27 -10.90 7.03
CA SER A 105 -13.92 -12.25 6.59
C SER A 105 -12.56 -12.32 5.89
N GLY A 106 -11.74 -11.27 5.97
CA GLY A 106 -10.42 -11.23 5.36
C GLY A 106 -10.03 -9.83 4.87
N PRO A 107 -8.79 -9.64 4.41
CA PRO A 107 -7.78 -10.68 4.16
C PRO A 107 -7.09 -11.20 5.43
N PHE A 108 -6.52 -12.41 5.34
CA PHE A 108 -5.78 -13.06 6.42
C PHE A 108 -4.34 -13.38 6.00
N HIS A 109 -3.38 -13.18 6.91
CA HIS A 109 -2.06 -13.80 6.83
C HIS A 109 -2.04 -15.11 7.63
N ILE A 110 -1.43 -16.15 7.09
CA ILE A 110 -1.20 -17.41 7.81
C ILE A 110 0.23 -17.38 8.35
N TYR A 111 0.37 -17.32 9.67
CA TYR A 111 1.67 -17.38 10.35
C TYR A 111 1.73 -18.62 11.24
N LYS A 112 2.63 -19.56 10.92
CA LYS A 112 2.79 -20.84 11.63
C LYS A 112 1.46 -21.60 11.82
N GLY A 113 0.60 -21.59 10.81
CA GLY A 113 -0.73 -22.23 10.83
C GLY A 113 -1.84 -21.41 11.49
N ILE A 114 -1.53 -20.26 12.09
CA ILE A 114 -2.53 -19.36 12.69
C ILE A 114 -2.96 -18.33 11.66
N LYS A 115 -4.27 -18.20 11.43
CA LYS A 115 -4.87 -17.16 10.59
C LYS A 115 -4.98 -15.86 11.39
N ILE A 116 -4.30 -14.81 10.94
CA ILE A 116 -4.32 -13.47 11.54
C ILE A 116 -4.95 -12.51 10.54
N HIS A 117 -5.99 -11.80 10.96
CA HIS A 117 -6.64 -10.81 10.10
C HIS A 117 -5.69 -9.61 9.88
N ILE A 118 -5.43 -9.24 8.63
CA ILE A 118 -4.44 -8.19 8.31
C ILE A 118 -4.85 -6.85 8.95
N LEU A 119 -6.15 -6.58 8.99
CA LEU A 119 -6.73 -5.36 9.55
C LEU A 119 -7.09 -5.44 11.04
N ALA A 120 -6.63 -6.48 11.77
CA ALA A 120 -6.95 -6.63 13.19
C ALA A 120 -6.51 -5.41 14.03
N GLY A 121 -5.33 -4.84 13.71
CA GLY A 121 -4.85 -3.63 14.37
C GLY A 121 -5.81 -2.45 14.19
N PHE A 122 -6.31 -2.23 12.98
CA PHE A 122 -7.30 -1.19 12.71
C PHE A 122 -8.58 -1.41 13.52
N MET A 123 -9.14 -2.62 13.51
CA MET A 123 -10.35 -2.96 14.27
C MET A 123 -10.17 -2.73 15.78
N LEU A 124 -8.99 -3.06 16.31
CA LEU A 124 -8.65 -2.79 17.71
C LEU A 124 -8.61 -1.29 18.03
N PHE A 125 -8.00 -0.48 17.17
CA PHE A 125 -7.98 0.98 17.33
C PHE A 125 -9.39 1.59 17.19
N VAL A 126 -10.23 1.05 16.31
CA VAL A 126 -11.65 1.45 16.22
C VAL A 126 -12.34 1.17 17.56
N LEU A 127 -12.20 -0.03 18.10
CA LEU A 127 -12.78 -0.40 19.41
C LEU A 127 -12.29 0.53 20.53
N PHE A 128 -10.99 0.78 20.64
CA PHE A 128 -10.46 1.71 21.65
C PHE A 128 -10.99 3.13 21.48
N THR A 129 -11.10 3.61 20.25
CA THR A 129 -11.65 4.94 19.95
C THR A 129 -13.12 5.03 20.33
N LEU A 130 -13.92 3.98 20.09
CA LEU A 130 -15.31 3.92 20.51
C LEU A 130 -15.45 3.95 22.03
N ILE A 131 -14.66 3.14 22.75
CA ILE A 131 -14.67 3.12 24.23
C ILE A 131 -14.27 4.49 24.79
N VAL A 132 -13.22 5.12 24.25
CA VAL A 132 -12.82 6.48 24.63
C VAL A 132 -13.96 7.46 24.36
N SER A 133 -14.57 7.42 23.18
CA SER A 133 -15.64 8.34 22.79
C SER A 133 -16.85 8.22 23.73
N ILE A 134 -17.24 6.99 24.09
CA ILE A 134 -18.30 6.73 25.08
C ILE A 134 -17.92 7.29 26.45
N ASN A 135 -16.69 7.05 26.92
CA ASN A 135 -16.23 7.57 28.21
C ASN A 135 -16.25 9.10 28.26
N LEU A 136 -15.76 9.76 27.21
CA LEU A 136 -15.77 11.22 27.11
C LEU A 136 -17.19 11.78 27.10
N TRP A 137 -18.11 11.11 26.40
CA TRP A 137 -19.53 11.46 26.38
C TRP A 137 -20.19 11.30 27.76
N LEU A 138 -19.96 10.17 28.45
CA LEU A 138 -20.47 9.93 29.80
C LEU A 138 -19.92 10.94 30.82
N GLN A 139 -18.67 11.37 30.66
CA GLN A 139 -18.03 12.40 31.49
C GLN A 139 -18.51 13.83 31.16
N ARG A 140 -19.36 13.99 30.14
CA ARG A 140 -19.86 15.28 29.64
C ARG A 140 -18.73 16.26 29.31
N GLU A 141 -17.62 15.76 28.79
CA GLU A 141 -16.55 16.62 28.29
C GLU A 141 -17.05 17.46 27.11
N LYS A 142 -16.52 18.69 26.98
CA LYS A 142 -16.86 19.56 25.85
C LYS A 142 -16.37 18.91 24.55
N PRO A 143 -17.21 18.83 23.50
CA PRO A 143 -16.80 18.23 22.24
C PRO A 143 -15.68 19.04 21.60
N ASP A 144 -14.62 18.34 21.16
CA ASP A 144 -13.62 18.91 20.27
C ASP A 144 -13.95 18.50 18.83
N TRP A 145 -14.61 19.40 18.11
CA TRP A 145 -15.07 19.15 16.74
C TRP A 145 -13.92 18.84 15.77
N THR A 146 -12.72 19.37 16.01
CA THR A 146 -11.55 19.05 15.18
C THR A 146 -11.20 17.57 15.27
N ARG A 147 -11.11 17.04 16.50
CA ARG A 147 -10.82 15.61 16.73
C ARG A 147 -11.95 14.72 16.23
N ILE A 148 -13.20 15.11 16.51
CA ILE A 148 -14.39 14.34 16.10
C ILE A 148 -14.44 14.22 14.58
N ILE A 149 -14.34 15.34 13.86
CA ILE A 149 -14.40 15.34 12.39
C ILE A 149 -13.21 14.56 11.81
N LEU A 150 -12.00 14.79 12.31
CA LEU A 150 -10.82 14.08 11.81
C LEU A 150 -10.94 12.56 11.95
N VAL A 151 -11.32 12.11 13.13
CA VAL A 151 -11.47 10.68 13.43
C VAL A 151 -12.62 10.08 12.63
N ALA A 152 -13.76 10.78 12.53
CA ALA A 152 -14.90 10.31 11.75
C ALA A 152 -14.58 10.20 10.25
N VAL A 153 -13.94 11.20 9.67
CA VAL A 153 -13.54 11.19 8.24
C VAL A 153 -12.53 10.08 7.97
N LEU A 154 -11.48 9.95 8.80
CA LEU A 154 -10.47 8.90 8.61
C LEU A 154 -11.03 7.50 8.85
N LEU A 155 -11.96 7.35 9.79
CA LEU A 155 -12.67 6.09 10.02
C LEU A 155 -13.50 5.72 8.79
N TYR A 156 -14.30 6.65 8.27
CA TYR A 156 -15.10 6.46 7.06
C TYR A 156 -14.22 6.08 5.86
N LEU A 157 -13.14 6.83 5.62
CA LEU A 157 -12.21 6.55 4.54
C LEU A 157 -11.53 5.18 4.70
N GLY A 158 -11.15 4.81 5.92
CA GLY A 158 -10.55 3.52 6.23
C GLY A 158 -11.52 2.35 6.04
N ILE A 159 -12.79 2.52 6.42
CA ILE A 159 -13.85 1.50 6.21
C ILE A 159 -14.11 1.30 4.72
N ASN A 160 -14.17 2.39 3.95
CA ASN A 160 -14.43 2.32 2.51
C ASN A 160 -13.23 1.84 1.71
N HIS A 161 -12.00 2.09 2.19
CA HIS A 161 -10.78 1.72 1.48
C HIS A 161 -9.69 1.29 2.48
N GLN A 162 -9.33 0.01 2.44
CA GLN A 162 -8.38 -0.61 3.39
C GLN A 162 -7.04 0.15 3.47
N ARG A 163 -6.54 0.70 2.35
CA ARG A 163 -5.30 1.51 2.32
C ARG A 163 -5.32 2.74 3.23
N HIS A 164 -6.50 3.29 3.55
CA HIS A 164 -6.62 4.50 4.38
C HIS A 164 -6.68 4.19 5.89
N THR A 165 -6.76 2.92 6.29
CA THR A 165 -6.79 2.50 7.71
C THR A 165 -5.59 2.99 8.52
N VAL A 166 -4.42 3.10 7.88
CA VAL A 166 -3.19 3.59 8.51
C VAL A 166 -3.32 5.03 8.99
N PHE A 167 -3.98 5.90 8.21
CA PHE A 167 -4.19 7.30 8.60
C PHE A 167 -5.04 7.42 9.87
N PHE A 168 -6.11 6.62 9.96
CA PHE A 168 -6.93 6.54 11.16
C PHE A 168 -6.11 6.10 12.37
N MET A 169 -5.34 5.01 12.27
CA MET A 169 -4.54 4.51 13.39
C MET A 169 -3.49 5.54 13.85
N LEU A 170 -2.80 6.20 12.91
CA LEU A 170 -1.82 7.24 13.23
C LEU A 170 -2.46 8.45 13.90
N ALA A 171 -3.62 8.92 13.41
CA ALA A 171 -4.32 10.05 14.00
C ALA A 171 -4.90 9.70 15.38
N ALA A 172 -5.59 8.58 15.49
CA ALA A 172 -6.24 8.15 16.73
C ALA A 172 -5.23 7.88 17.85
N SER A 173 -4.11 7.20 17.54
CA SER A 173 -3.02 6.96 18.50
C SER A 173 -2.39 8.26 19.02
N GLY A 174 -2.17 9.25 18.15
CA GLY A 174 -1.61 10.54 18.55
C GLY A 174 -2.59 11.40 19.35
N LEU A 175 -3.85 11.49 18.92
CA LEU A 175 -4.85 12.39 19.51
C LEU A 175 -5.41 11.89 20.83
N PHE A 176 -5.56 10.56 20.98
CA PHE A 176 -6.15 9.94 22.16
C PHE A 176 -5.12 9.23 23.04
N TYR A 177 -3.83 9.55 22.89
CA TYR A 177 -2.76 8.89 23.64
C TYR A 177 -3.05 8.77 25.15
N HIS A 178 -3.39 9.89 25.81
CA HIS A 178 -3.68 9.89 27.24
C HIS A 178 -4.96 9.13 27.58
N GLN A 179 -6.00 9.25 26.76
CA GLN A 179 -7.27 8.54 26.95
C GLN A 179 -7.08 7.03 26.80
N TYR A 180 -6.28 6.57 25.83
CA TYR A 180 -5.93 5.17 25.68
C TYR A 180 -5.13 4.65 26.88
N LEU A 181 -4.14 5.40 27.39
CA LEU A 181 -3.45 5.01 28.62
C LEU A 181 -4.41 4.86 29.80
N ASN A 182 -5.39 5.76 29.91
CA ASN A 182 -6.38 5.73 30.99
C ASN A 182 -7.29 4.49 30.94
N LEU A 183 -7.54 3.90 29.76
CA LEU A 183 -8.27 2.64 29.64
C LEU A 183 -7.60 1.50 30.41
N PHE A 184 -6.26 1.52 30.50
CA PHE A 184 -5.47 0.49 31.19
C PHE A 184 -5.15 0.86 32.64
N SER A 185 -5.56 2.04 33.11
CA SER A 185 -5.35 2.48 34.50
C SER A 185 -5.99 1.59 35.57
N PRO A 186 -7.16 0.94 35.36
CA PRO A 186 -7.71 0.01 36.35
C PRO A 186 -6.82 -1.23 36.51
N VAL A 187 -6.28 -1.74 35.40
CA VAL A 187 -5.33 -2.86 35.40
C VAL A 187 -4.04 -2.45 36.12
N GLU A 188 -3.51 -1.26 35.83
CA GLU A 188 -2.33 -0.74 36.54
C GLU A 188 -2.56 -0.62 38.04
N ARG A 189 -3.73 -0.11 38.48
CA ARG A 189 -4.09 -0.02 39.91
C ARG A 189 -4.23 -1.38 40.56
N PHE A 190 -4.87 -2.34 39.89
CA PHE A 190 -5.00 -3.71 40.39
C PHE A 190 -3.64 -4.36 40.61
N ILE A 191 -2.73 -4.23 39.64
CA ILE A 191 -1.35 -4.73 39.73
C ILE A 191 -0.63 -4.03 40.89
N LYS A 192 -0.70 -2.70 40.99
CA LYS A 192 -0.05 -1.92 42.05
C LYS A 192 -0.53 -2.31 43.45
N ASN A 193 -1.82 -2.62 43.62
CA ASN A 193 -2.40 -2.99 44.91
C ASN A 193 -2.04 -4.42 45.35
N LYS A 194 -1.79 -5.33 44.40
CA LYS A 194 -1.37 -6.71 44.70
C LYS A 194 0.14 -6.90 44.83
N ILE A 195 0.93 -6.04 44.19
CA ILE A 195 2.39 -6.16 44.14
C ILE A 195 3.02 -5.24 45.19
N ALA A 196 3.89 -5.79 46.05
CA ALA A 196 4.61 -5.02 47.06
C ALA A 196 5.33 -3.80 46.45
N ALA A 197 5.40 -2.69 47.19
CA ALA A 197 5.97 -1.41 46.71
C ALA A 197 7.39 -1.53 46.11
N LYS A 198 8.18 -2.53 46.57
CA LYS A 198 9.51 -2.84 46.05
C LYS A 198 9.47 -3.41 44.62
N ALA A 199 8.46 -4.19 44.27
CA ALA A 199 8.26 -4.74 42.92
C ALA A 199 7.58 -3.76 41.96
N TYR A 200 6.82 -2.77 42.45
CA TYR A 200 6.36 -1.65 41.60
C TYR A 200 7.52 -0.76 41.10
N LYS A 201 8.58 -0.60 41.90
CA LYS A 201 9.83 0.06 41.44
C LYS A 201 10.53 -0.71 40.32
N ILE A 202 10.35 -2.03 40.25
CA ILE A 202 10.88 -2.89 39.17
C ILE A 202 9.96 -2.84 37.92
N TRP A 203 8.65 -2.64 38.11
CA TRP A 203 7.68 -2.54 37.02
C TRP A 203 7.88 -1.34 36.09
N GLN A 204 8.24 -0.16 36.63
CA GLN A 204 8.44 1.05 35.83
C GLN A 204 9.54 0.92 34.76
N PRO A 205 10.77 0.48 35.08
CA PRO A 205 11.78 0.25 34.05
C PRO A 205 11.40 -0.89 33.11
N ILE A 206 10.63 -1.89 33.55
CA ILE A 206 10.12 -2.95 32.66
C ILE A 206 9.09 -2.40 31.67
N LYS A 207 8.18 -1.51 32.10
CA LYS A 207 7.15 -0.90 31.23
C LYS A 207 7.76 -0.07 30.10
N TYR A 208 8.73 0.79 30.43
CA TYR A 208 9.40 1.60 29.40
C TYR A 208 10.45 0.78 28.65
N GLY A 209 11.18 -0.08 29.36
CA GLY A 209 12.18 -0.98 28.80
C GLY A 209 11.60 -2.01 27.85
N SER A 210 10.36 -2.48 28.05
CA SER A 210 9.68 -3.41 27.13
C SER A 210 9.34 -2.76 25.80
N GLY A 211 9.04 -1.45 25.77
CA GLY A 211 8.87 -0.69 24.54
C GLY A 211 10.17 -0.64 23.74
N TYR A 212 11.29 -0.29 24.38
CA TYR A 212 12.60 -0.29 23.73
C TYR A 212 13.07 -1.69 23.35
N LEU A 213 12.79 -2.70 24.18
CA LEU A 213 13.08 -4.10 23.88
C LEU A 213 12.27 -4.57 22.66
N LEU A 214 10.98 -4.23 22.58
CA LEU A 214 10.14 -4.55 21.44
C LEU A 214 10.68 -3.89 20.17
N LEU A 215 11.05 -2.61 20.23
CA LEU A 215 11.71 -1.92 19.11
C LEU A 215 13.04 -2.60 18.73
N GLY A 216 13.85 -3.00 19.71
CA GLY A 216 15.08 -3.75 19.50
C GLY A 216 14.85 -5.11 18.85
N VAL A 217 13.84 -5.85 19.29
CA VAL A 217 13.43 -7.14 18.71
C VAL A 217 12.93 -6.95 17.29
N ILE A 218 12.09 -5.93 17.03
CA ILE A 218 11.63 -5.58 15.68
C ILE A 218 12.82 -5.24 14.80
N PHE A 219 13.79 -4.47 15.29
CA PHE A 219 15.00 -4.11 14.55
C PHE A 219 15.84 -5.35 14.23
N ILE A 220 16.13 -6.21 15.22
CA ILE A 220 16.90 -7.45 15.01
C ILE A 220 16.17 -8.38 14.04
N TYR A 221 14.85 -8.51 14.16
CA TYR A 221 14.03 -9.34 13.28
C TYR A 221 13.93 -8.78 11.86
N SER A 222 13.86 -7.46 11.70
CA SER A 222 13.81 -6.81 10.38
C SER A 222 15.18 -6.73 9.69
N ARG A 223 16.29 -6.79 10.43
CA ARG A 223 17.65 -6.66 9.88
C ARG A 223 17.97 -7.65 8.74
N PRO A 224 17.61 -8.95 8.82
CA PRO A 224 17.77 -9.88 7.68
C PRO A 224 16.95 -9.49 6.44
N HIS A 225 15.85 -8.77 6.63
CA HIS A 225 14.99 -8.29 5.54
C HIS A 225 15.45 -6.95 4.94
N LEU A 226 16.39 -6.24 5.59
CA LEU A 226 17.05 -5.05 5.09
C LEU A 226 18.22 -5.38 4.13
N SER A 227 18.20 -6.54 3.48
CA SER A 227 19.29 -6.99 2.62
C SER A 227 19.32 -6.21 1.30
N ASP A 228 20.51 -6.03 0.72
CA ASP A 228 20.69 -5.44 -0.62
C ASP A 228 20.13 -6.33 -1.76
N SER A 229 19.59 -7.49 -1.41
CA SER A 229 18.95 -8.41 -2.34
C SER A 229 17.46 -8.59 -2.07
N ILE A 230 16.67 -8.59 -3.15
CA ILE A 230 15.25 -8.95 -3.10
C ILE A 230 15.15 -10.44 -3.42
N ILE A 231 14.52 -11.19 -2.53
CA ILE A 231 14.19 -12.60 -2.76
C ILE A 231 12.75 -12.65 -3.25
N VAL A 232 12.58 -13.09 -4.50
CA VAL A 232 11.28 -13.31 -5.13
C VAL A 232 10.84 -14.74 -4.82
N ASP A 233 9.62 -14.92 -4.31
CA ASP A 233 9.11 -16.26 -4.05
C ASP A 233 8.71 -16.96 -5.37
N PRO A 234 9.40 -18.05 -5.78
CA PRO A 234 9.08 -18.79 -7.01
C PRO A 234 7.73 -19.54 -6.93
N PHE A 235 7.10 -19.62 -5.76
CA PHE A 235 5.75 -20.14 -5.59
C PHE A 235 4.65 -19.09 -5.79
N VAL A 236 5.02 -17.81 -5.92
CA VAL A 236 4.08 -16.69 -6.13
C VAL A 236 4.28 -16.03 -7.49
N TYR A 237 5.54 -15.92 -7.94
CA TYR A 237 5.92 -15.27 -9.19
C TYR A 237 6.44 -16.28 -10.22
N PRO A 238 6.29 -16.00 -11.53
CA PRO A 238 6.63 -16.92 -12.62
C PRO A 238 8.13 -16.92 -12.93
N VAL A 239 8.97 -17.13 -11.90
CA VAL A 239 10.43 -17.06 -11.99
C VAL A 239 10.95 -18.00 -13.07
N GLY A 240 10.49 -19.25 -13.08
CA GLY A 240 10.88 -20.26 -14.07
C GLY A 240 10.50 -19.84 -15.49
N SER A 241 9.24 -19.48 -15.70
CA SER A 241 8.75 -19.06 -17.03
C SER A 241 9.50 -17.88 -17.62
N LEU A 242 9.82 -16.86 -16.81
CA LEU A 242 10.57 -15.70 -17.32
C LEU A 242 12.04 -16.03 -17.59
N GLU A 243 12.66 -16.86 -16.76
CA GLU A 243 14.03 -17.32 -17.01
C GLU A 243 14.09 -18.21 -18.26
N PHE A 244 13.09 -19.07 -18.48
CA PHE A 244 12.95 -19.86 -19.71
C PHE A 244 12.89 -18.95 -20.94
N ILE A 245 12.07 -17.90 -20.90
CA ILE A 245 11.97 -16.92 -22.00
C ILE A 245 13.31 -16.24 -22.27
N LYS A 246 14.00 -15.84 -21.20
CA LYS A 246 15.31 -15.18 -21.26
C LYS A 246 16.39 -16.08 -21.85
N GLN A 247 16.60 -17.28 -21.31
CA GLN A 247 17.65 -18.21 -21.75
C GLN A 247 17.47 -18.69 -23.19
N ASN A 248 16.22 -18.79 -23.64
CA ASN A 248 15.91 -19.23 -25.00
C ASN A 248 15.85 -18.08 -26.03
N ASN A 249 16.19 -16.86 -25.62
CA ASN A 249 16.15 -15.63 -26.44
C ASN A 249 14.80 -15.46 -27.15
N ILE A 250 13.70 -15.66 -26.42
CA ILE A 250 12.35 -15.48 -26.94
C ILE A 250 11.95 -14.01 -26.73
N SER A 251 11.68 -13.28 -27.81
CA SER A 251 11.36 -11.84 -27.77
C SER A 251 10.00 -11.55 -28.40
N GLY A 252 9.36 -10.45 -27.98
CA GLY A 252 8.11 -9.98 -28.57
C GLY A 252 7.14 -9.36 -27.55
N ASN A 253 5.88 -9.25 -27.95
CA ASN A 253 4.81 -8.80 -27.07
C ASN A 253 4.39 -9.93 -26.12
N LEU A 254 4.56 -9.70 -24.82
CA LEU A 254 4.28 -10.65 -23.75
C LEU A 254 2.94 -10.31 -23.07
N ALA A 255 1.95 -11.19 -23.24
CA ALA A 255 0.74 -11.13 -22.44
C ALA A 255 0.90 -11.98 -21.17
N THR A 256 0.78 -11.30 -20.04
CA THR A 256 0.72 -11.90 -18.70
C THR A 256 -0.26 -11.09 -17.85
N THR A 257 -0.55 -11.56 -16.63
CA THR A 257 -1.51 -10.89 -15.75
C THR A 257 -0.92 -9.62 -15.15
N PHE A 258 -1.79 -8.68 -14.78
CA PHE A 258 -1.44 -7.41 -14.15
C PHE A 258 -0.47 -7.58 -12.97
N GLY A 259 -0.73 -8.55 -12.09
CA GLY A 259 0.12 -8.83 -10.93
C GLY A 259 1.54 -9.31 -11.27
N TRP A 260 1.75 -9.89 -12.46
CA TRP A 260 3.07 -10.32 -12.92
C TRP A 260 3.72 -9.36 -13.92
N GLY A 261 2.98 -8.39 -14.43
CA GLY A 261 3.43 -7.44 -15.45
C GLY A 261 4.71 -6.68 -15.09
N SER A 262 4.76 -6.07 -13.89
CA SER A 262 5.95 -5.33 -13.44
C SER A 262 7.18 -6.22 -13.29
N TYR A 263 7.00 -7.45 -12.81
CA TYR A 263 8.08 -8.41 -12.67
C TYR A 263 8.60 -8.89 -14.03
N ALA A 264 7.68 -9.17 -14.96
CA ALA A 264 8.01 -9.50 -16.34
C ALA A 264 8.76 -8.37 -17.04
N PHE A 265 8.30 -7.12 -16.88
CA PHE A 265 8.97 -5.95 -17.40
C PHE A 265 10.39 -5.81 -16.84
N TRP A 266 10.57 -5.94 -15.52
CA TRP A 266 11.87 -5.87 -14.87
C TRP A 266 12.87 -6.92 -15.39
N LYS A 267 12.42 -8.17 -15.57
CA LYS A 267 13.31 -9.28 -15.98
C LYS A 267 13.60 -9.32 -17.47
N LEU A 268 12.67 -8.88 -18.30
CA LEU A 268 12.71 -9.09 -19.75
C LEU A 268 12.79 -7.79 -20.56
N TYR A 269 12.81 -6.60 -19.98
CA TYR A 269 13.07 -5.39 -20.76
C TYR A 269 14.54 -5.31 -21.21
N PRO A 270 14.85 -4.94 -22.47
CA PRO A 270 13.94 -4.56 -23.57
C PRO A 270 13.51 -5.73 -24.48
N GLN A 271 13.92 -6.96 -24.19
CA GLN A 271 13.62 -8.18 -24.96
C GLN A 271 12.10 -8.42 -25.16
N CYS A 272 11.27 -8.11 -24.17
CA CYS A 272 9.81 -8.26 -24.23
C CYS A 272 9.07 -6.97 -23.84
N LYS A 273 7.93 -6.71 -24.50
CA LYS A 273 7.00 -5.64 -24.15
C LYS A 273 5.78 -6.25 -23.48
N VAL A 274 5.48 -5.83 -22.25
CA VAL A 274 4.36 -6.39 -21.47
C VAL A 274 3.02 -5.78 -21.90
N LEU A 275 1.95 -6.58 -21.83
CA LEU A 275 0.57 -6.13 -22.05
C LEU A 275 0.18 -5.00 -21.08
N ILE A 276 0.50 -5.17 -19.80
CA ILE A 276 0.28 -4.18 -18.75
C ILE A 276 1.28 -4.39 -17.60
N ASP A 277 1.51 -3.35 -16.80
CA ASP A 277 2.22 -3.44 -15.52
C ASP A 277 1.61 -2.47 -14.47
N GLY A 278 2.22 -2.43 -13.29
CA GLY A 278 1.73 -1.66 -12.13
C GLY A 278 1.68 -0.14 -12.32
N ARG A 279 2.22 0.43 -13.41
CA ARG A 279 2.14 1.85 -13.76
C ARG A 279 0.82 2.20 -14.49
N TYR A 280 -0.24 1.45 -14.22
CA TYR A 280 -1.51 1.53 -14.95
C TYR A 280 -2.20 2.89 -14.85
N GLU A 281 -1.94 3.67 -13.79
CA GLU A 281 -2.48 5.03 -13.65
C GLU A 281 -1.67 6.06 -14.44
N GLU A 282 -0.38 5.81 -14.63
CA GLU A 282 0.56 6.80 -15.14
C GLU A 282 0.82 6.70 -16.65
N VAL A 283 0.77 5.49 -17.21
CA VAL A 283 1.20 5.27 -18.61
C VAL A 283 0.20 4.53 -19.49
N TYR A 284 -0.92 4.05 -18.93
CA TYR A 284 -1.95 3.31 -19.65
C TYR A 284 -3.29 4.06 -19.58
N SER A 285 -4.09 4.00 -20.64
CA SER A 285 -5.45 4.53 -20.58
C SER A 285 -6.36 3.57 -19.79
N ASN A 286 -7.47 4.10 -19.25
CA ASN A 286 -8.47 3.30 -18.55
C ASN A 286 -9.03 2.15 -19.42
N ASP A 287 -9.15 2.36 -20.73
CA ASP A 287 -9.61 1.31 -21.68
C ASP A 287 -8.59 0.17 -21.79
N VAL A 288 -7.30 0.50 -21.89
CA VAL A 288 -6.22 -0.50 -21.92
C VAL A 288 -6.19 -1.27 -20.60
N TYR A 289 -6.31 -0.57 -19.47
CA TYR A 289 -6.41 -1.20 -18.16
C TYR A 289 -7.61 -2.16 -18.08
N ALA A 290 -8.80 -1.74 -18.49
CA ALA A 290 -10.00 -2.58 -18.47
C ALA A 290 -9.83 -3.85 -19.31
N LYS A 291 -9.24 -3.75 -20.51
CA LYS A 291 -8.93 -4.89 -21.38
C LYS A 291 -7.87 -5.82 -20.77
N ALA A 292 -6.82 -5.26 -20.20
CA ALA A 292 -5.79 -6.04 -19.55
C ALA A 292 -6.30 -6.74 -18.27
N MET A 293 -7.25 -6.14 -17.55
CA MET A 293 -7.94 -6.80 -16.43
C MET A 293 -8.92 -7.86 -16.90
N GLN A 294 -9.61 -7.67 -18.03
CA GLN A 294 -10.40 -8.72 -18.67
C GLN A 294 -9.55 -9.95 -18.97
N PHE A 295 -8.31 -9.76 -19.42
CA PHE A 295 -7.34 -10.85 -19.53
C PHE A 295 -6.98 -11.38 -18.14
N SER A 296 -6.41 -10.54 -17.28
CA SER A 296 -5.80 -10.91 -16.00
C SER A 296 -6.72 -11.68 -15.04
N GLU A 297 -8.01 -11.39 -15.06
CA GLU A 297 -9.03 -11.97 -14.16
C GLU A 297 -9.84 -13.10 -14.80
N HIS A 298 -9.40 -13.64 -15.96
CA HIS A 298 -10.18 -14.61 -16.74
C HIS A 298 -11.61 -14.11 -17.02
N GLY A 299 -11.72 -12.87 -17.49
CA GLY A 299 -12.99 -12.28 -17.87
C GLY A 299 -13.64 -13.02 -19.05
N LYS A 300 -14.94 -12.81 -19.24
CA LYS A 300 -15.66 -13.33 -20.42
C LYS A 300 -14.94 -12.94 -21.70
N ASN A 301 -14.74 -13.89 -22.62
CA ASN A 301 -14.06 -13.68 -23.90
C ASN A 301 -12.64 -13.09 -23.77
N TRP A 302 -11.89 -13.42 -22.71
CA TRP A 302 -10.51 -12.95 -22.50
C TRP A 302 -9.59 -13.20 -23.71
N GLN A 303 -9.86 -14.25 -24.51
CA GLN A 303 -9.11 -14.56 -25.73
C GLN A 303 -9.17 -13.43 -26.76
N ASN A 304 -10.22 -12.59 -26.74
CA ASN A 304 -10.33 -11.44 -27.63
C ASN A 304 -9.22 -10.41 -27.37
N VAL A 305 -8.77 -10.28 -26.13
CA VAL A 305 -7.70 -9.35 -25.76
C VAL A 305 -6.40 -9.71 -26.49
N LEU A 306 -6.12 -11.01 -26.68
CA LEU A 306 -4.94 -11.48 -27.41
C LEU A 306 -4.98 -11.17 -28.92
N ARG A 307 -6.19 -10.95 -29.47
CA ARG A 307 -6.39 -10.56 -30.88
C ARG A 307 -6.31 -9.06 -31.06
N GLU A 308 -6.91 -8.31 -30.14
CA GLU A 308 -6.89 -6.84 -30.10
C GLU A 308 -5.47 -6.32 -29.83
N TYR A 309 -4.79 -6.94 -28.87
CA TYR A 309 -3.39 -6.68 -28.53
C TYR A 309 -2.54 -7.85 -28.99
N HIS A 310 -1.96 -7.72 -30.17
CA HIS A 310 -1.14 -8.77 -30.79
C HIS A 310 -0.06 -9.26 -29.82
N SER A 311 -0.18 -10.52 -29.41
CA SER A 311 0.69 -11.16 -28.43
C SER A 311 1.53 -12.25 -29.09
N ASP A 312 2.81 -12.30 -28.76
CA ASP A 312 3.79 -13.27 -29.25
C ASP A 312 4.11 -14.36 -28.23
N ILE A 313 3.89 -14.05 -26.96
CA ILE A 313 4.24 -14.90 -25.82
C ILE A 313 3.12 -14.79 -24.80
N LEU A 314 2.65 -15.92 -24.27
CA LEU A 314 1.73 -15.95 -23.14
C LEU A 314 2.44 -16.54 -21.93
N VAL A 315 2.36 -15.87 -20.79
CA VAL A 315 2.72 -16.43 -19.48
C VAL A 315 1.46 -16.40 -18.61
N LEU A 316 0.83 -17.57 -18.46
CA LEU A 316 -0.47 -17.70 -17.79
C LEU A 316 -0.31 -18.31 -16.39
N PRO A 317 -0.85 -17.68 -15.33
CA PRO A 317 -0.90 -18.26 -13.99
C PRO A 317 -1.86 -19.43 -13.90
N LYS A 318 -1.43 -20.51 -13.26
CA LYS A 318 -2.26 -21.70 -12.98
C LYS A 318 -3.35 -21.44 -11.94
N SER A 319 -3.22 -20.38 -11.14
CA SER A 319 -4.25 -19.94 -10.20
C SER A 319 -5.46 -19.31 -10.87
N VAL A 320 -5.30 -18.84 -12.12
CA VAL A 320 -6.35 -18.14 -12.88
C VAL A 320 -6.77 -18.96 -14.11
N TYR A 321 -5.80 -19.52 -14.84
CA TYR A 321 -6.05 -20.26 -16.08
C TYR A 321 -5.86 -21.76 -15.86
N THR A 322 -6.84 -22.52 -16.34
CA THR A 322 -6.83 -23.97 -16.31
C THR A 322 -6.03 -24.55 -17.48
N ARG A 323 -5.69 -25.85 -17.39
CA ARG A 323 -5.11 -26.58 -18.52
C ARG A 323 -6.03 -26.57 -19.76
N SER A 324 -7.34 -26.65 -19.56
CA SER A 324 -8.32 -26.56 -20.65
C SER A 324 -8.29 -25.20 -21.36
N ASP A 325 -8.08 -24.11 -20.63
CA ASP A 325 -7.92 -22.77 -21.23
C ASP A 325 -6.72 -22.73 -22.17
N ALA A 326 -5.57 -23.20 -21.70
CA ALA A 326 -4.34 -23.26 -22.50
C ALA A 326 -4.51 -24.14 -23.76
N LEU A 327 -5.22 -25.26 -23.65
CA LEU A 327 -5.51 -26.16 -24.78
C LEU A 327 -6.58 -25.62 -25.73
N SER A 328 -7.45 -24.71 -25.28
CA SER A 328 -8.46 -24.06 -26.13
C SER A 328 -7.85 -23.10 -27.15
N LEU A 329 -6.62 -22.63 -26.91
CA LEU A 329 -5.86 -21.79 -27.82
C LEU A 329 -5.20 -22.65 -28.92
N THR A 330 -5.98 -23.03 -29.93
CA THR A 330 -5.57 -24.00 -30.96
C THR A 330 -4.35 -23.59 -31.78
N ASP A 331 -4.06 -22.30 -31.91
CA ASP A 331 -2.89 -21.78 -32.64
C ASP A 331 -1.62 -21.68 -31.78
N TRP A 332 -1.75 -22.00 -30.49
CA TRP A 332 -0.69 -21.91 -29.49
C TRP A 332 -0.21 -23.30 -29.07
N LYS A 333 1.03 -23.37 -28.58
CA LYS A 333 1.62 -24.58 -28.02
C LYS A 333 2.28 -24.24 -26.69
N ILE A 334 2.01 -25.05 -25.68
CA ILE A 334 2.72 -25.00 -24.39
C ILE A 334 4.17 -25.41 -24.66
N VAL A 335 5.11 -24.52 -24.37
CA VAL A 335 6.56 -24.76 -24.53
C VAL A 335 7.27 -24.93 -23.19
N TYR A 336 6.66 -24.47 -22.10
CA TYR A 336 7.20 -24.59 -20.76
C TYR A 336 6.10 -24.61 -19.71
N ILE A 337 6.34 -25.33 -18.60
CA ILE A 337 5.41 -25.46 -17.48
C ILE A 337 6.19 -25.57 -16.17
N ASP A 338 5.78 -24.79 -15.16
CA ASP A 338 6.35 -24.85 -13.81
C ASP A 338 5.27 -24.97 -12.73
N GLY A 339 5.61 -24.87 -11.45
CA GLY A 339 4.64 -25.00 -10.36
C GLY A 339 3.51 -23.96 -10.38
N VAL A 340 3.74 -22.78 -10.96
CA VAL A 340 2.86 -21.61 -10.83
C VAL A 340 2.26 -21.14 -12.15
N SER A 341 2.88 -21.49 -13.28
CA SER A 341 2.61 -20.88 -14.58
C SER A 341 2.81 -21.82 -15.77
N VAL A 342 2.33 -21.40 -16.94
CA VAL A 342 2.58 -22.03 -18.24
C VAL A 342 3.03 -20.97 -19.25
N VAL A 343 3.99 -21.32 -20.11
CA VAL A 343 4.40 -20.49 -21.24
C VAL A 343 3.84 -21.09 -22.53
N LEU A 344 3.19 -20.26 -23.32
CA LEU A 344 2.74 -20.61 -24.66
C LEU A 344 3.37 -19.72 -25.71
N LEU A 345 3.70 -20.33 -26.85
CA LEU A 345 4.11 -19.63 -28.07
C LEU A 345 3.18 -20.00 -29.23
N PRO A 346 3.02 -19.13 -30.23
CA PRO A 346 2.36 -19.48 -31.48
C PRO A 346 3.06 -20.68 -32.12
N LYS A 347 2.31 -21.62 -32.68
CA LYS A 347 2.86 -22.87 -33.25
C LYS A 347 3.98 -22.64 -34.26
N ASN A 348 3.91 -21.56 -35.03
CA ASN A 348 4.92 -21.17 -36.03
C ASN A 348 6.21 -20.58 -35.42
N LYS A 349 6.22 -20.21 -34.13
CA LYS A 349 7.39 -19.68 -33.41
C LYS A 349 8.07 -20.70 -32.51
N VAL A 350 7.57 -21.95 -32.49
CA VAL A 350 8.09 -23.00 -31.62
C VAL A 350 9.41 -23.56 -32.19
N LYS A 351 10.46 -23.52 -31.37
CA LYS A 351 11.74 -24.19 -31.64
C LYS A 351 11.65 -25.69 -31.31
N PRO A 352 12.46 -26.54 -31.96
CA PRO A 352 12.48 -27.98 -31.69
C PRO A 352 13.06 -28.31 -30.30
N VAL A 353 13.98 -27.49 -29.80
CA VAL A 353 14.68 -27.69 -28.53
C VAL A 353 14.71 -26.37 -27.76
N TYR A 354 14.47 -26.46 -26.46
CA TYR A 354 14.61 -25.36 -25.51
C TYR A 354 15.53 -25.78 -24.35
N ILE A 355 16.10 -24.78 -23.71
CA ILE A 355 16.87 -24.92 -22.47
C ILE A 355 15.92 -24.67 -21.31
N ASP A 356 15.79 -25.65 -20.41
CA ASP A 356 15.00 -25.50 -19.19
C ASP A 356 15.83 -24.82 -18.08
N PRO A 357 15.23 -23.90 -17.30
CA PRO A 357 15.92 -23.27 -16.18
C PRO A 357 16.30 -24.25 -15.07
N ASP A 358 17.54 -24.17 -14.58
CA ASP A 358 17.97 -24.88 -13.37
C ASP A 358 17.43 -24.21 -12.09
N TYR A 359 16.33 -24.73 -11.53
CA TYR A 359 15.72 -24.25 -10.28
C TYR A 359 16.60 -24.36 -9.04
N ARG A 360 17.84 -24.84 -9.14
CA ARG A 360 18.82 -24.77 -8.05
C ARG A 360 19.68 -23.51 -8.10
N ASN A 361 19.63 -22.76 -9.20
CA ASN A 361 20.40 -21.53 -9.35
C ASN A 361 19.74 -20.36 -8.61
N PRO A 362 20.31 -19.88 -7.49
CA PRO A 362 19.71 -18.81 -6.70
C PRO A 362 19.60 -17.48 -7.44
N LEU A 363 20.34 -17.28 -8.53
CA LEU A 363 20.31 -16.04 -9.31
C LEU A 363 18.94 -15.77 -9.97
N TYR A 364 18.09 -16.78 -10.13
CA TYR A 364 16.79 -16.59 -10.77
C TYR A 364 15.78 -15.89 -9.86
N TRP A 365 15.80 -16.22 -8.56
CA TRP A 365 14.89 -15.67 -7.57
C TRP A 365 15.55 -14.71 -6.57
N LYS A 366 16.86 -14.50 -6.66
CA LYS A 366 17.58 -13.48 -5.89
C LYS A 366 18.03 -12.36 -6.81
N GLU A 367 17.44 -11.18 -6.64
CA GLU A 367 17.82 -9.98 -7.38
C GLU A 367 18.79 -9.15 -6.55
N ASP A 368 19.97 -8.84 -7.11
CA ASP A 368 20.95 -7.95 -6.51
C ASP A 368 20.67 -6.51 -6.94
N LEU A 369 20.33 -5.64 -5.99
CA LEU A 369 20.05 -4.22 -6.27
C LEU A 369 21.32 -3.38 -6.44
N SER A 370 22.49 -3.90 -6.06
CA SER A 370 23.78 -3.22 -6.25
C SER A 370 24.32 -3.34 -7.67
N LYS A 371 23.69 -4.18 -8.52
CA LYS A 371 24.11 -4.36 -9.91
C LYS A 371 24.07 -3.03 -10.66
N GLU A 372 25.15 -2.69 -11.35
CA GLU A 372 25.17 -1.51 -12.23
C GLU A 372 24.21 -1.72 -13.40
N VAL A 373 23.16 -0.89 -13.47
CA VAL A 373 22.28 -0.84 -14.63
C VAL A 373 22.93 0.10 -15.64
N LYS A 374 23.43 -0.45 -16.75
CA LYS A 374 23.85 0.36 -17.91
C LYS A 374 22.61 1.00 -18.51
N LEU A 375 22.34 2.25 -18.13
CA LEU A 375 21.37 3.10 -18.79
C LEU A 375 22.02 3.51 -20.13
N ASN A 376 21.59 2.87 -21.22
CA ASN A 376 21.96 3.28 -22.57
C ASN A 376 21.27 4.59 -22.96
#